data_AF-A0A925TLT5-F1
#
_entry.id   AF-A0A925TLT5-F1
#
_cell.length_a   1.000
_cell.length_b   1.000
_cell.length_c   1.000
_cell.angle_alpha   90.00
_cell.angle_beta   90.00
_cell.angle_gamma   90.00
#
_symmetry.space_group_name_H-M   'P 1'
#
loop_
_entity.id
_entity.type
_entity.pdbx_description
1 polymer ?
#
loop_
_entity_poly.entity_id
_entity_poly.type
_entity_poly.pdbx_seq_one_letter_code
_entity_poly.pdbx_strand_id
1 'polypeptide(L)'
;AFEQRAAAALATELAAKATTKDGLPYVSAVVTVETPEALREIGSQVLAKLGEGVVVIGAAFGPEKVSLVAFASPAAIKAGHQAGKIISGLTAQLGGKGGGKPDFAMGGGKDAAKLAEVLG
;
A
#
# COMPACT_ATOMS: atom_id res chain seq x y z
N ALA A 1 -7.47 -18.26 -9.27
CA ALA A 1 -6.61 -19.24 -8.56
C ALA A 1 -5.11 -18.92 -8.66
N PHE A 2 -4.59 -18.54 -9.84
CA PHE A 2 -3.19 -18.12 -9.98
C PHE A 2 -2.86 -16.80 -9.26
N GLU A 3 -3.73 -15.78 -9.37
CA GLU A 3 -3.51 -14.47 -8.73
C GLU A 3 -3.51 -14.51 -7.19
N GLN A 4 -4.43 -15.25 -6.56
CA GLN A 4 -4.48 -15.34 -5.09
C GLN A 4 -3.24 -16.02 -4.50
N ARG A 5 -2.69 -17.02 -5.20
CA ARG A 5 -1.46 -17.70 -4.76
C ARG A 5 -0.24 -16.80 -4.91
N ALA A 6 -0.18 -16.01 -5.99
CA ALA A 6 0.85 -15.00 -6.19
C ALA A 6 0.76 -13.88 -5.13
N ALA A 7 -0.46 -13.42 -4.82
CA ALA A 7 -0.71 -12.42 -3.79
C ALA A 7 -0.22 -12.87 -2.40
N ALA A 8 -0.48 -14.11 -2.01
CA ALA A 8 -0.06 -14.66 -0.73
C ALA A 8 1.47 -14.81 -0.61
N ALA A 9 2.13 -15.21 -1.70
CA ALA A 9 3.59 -15.30 -1.78
C ALA A 9 4.23 -13.91 -1.67
N LEU A 10 3.77 -12.97 -2.49
CA LEU A 10 4.19 -11.56 -2.44
C LEU A 10 3.95 -10.98 -1.05
N ALA A 11 2.77 -11.20 -0.46
CA ALA A 11 2.46 -10.67 0.86
C ALA A 11 3.43 -11.17 1.93
N THR A 12 3.85 -12.43 1.84
CA THR A 12 4.82 -13.02 2.76
C THR A 12 6.21 -12.41 2.56
N GLU A 13 6.65 -12.23 1.31
CA GLU A 13 7.93 -11.56 1.00
C GLU A 13 7.94 -10.09 1.44
N LEU A 14 6.84 -9.38 1.23
CA LEU A 14 6.70 -7.98 1.62
C LEU A 14 6.66 -7.82 3.14
N ALA A 15 5.96 -8.71 3.84
CA ALA A 15 5.99 -8.75 5.30
C ALA A 15 7.41 -9.04 5.83
N ALA A 16 8.20 -9.87 5.14
CA ALA A 16 9.60 -10.11 5.50
C ALA A 16 10.51 -8.90 5.26
N LYS A 17 10.15 -8.03 4.30
CA LYS A 17 10.81 -6.73 4.05
C LYS A 17 10.24 -5.59 4.90
N ALA A 18 9.40 -5.89 5.88
CA ALA A 18 8.85 -4.86 6.76
C ALA A 18 9.96 -4.18 7.55
N THR A 19 9.95 -2.86 7.51
CA THR A 19 10.85 -1.99 8.26
C THR A 19 10.15 -1.52 9.53
N THR A 20 10.82 -1.55 10.67
CA THR A 20 10.26 -0.99 11.90
C THR A 20 10.34 0.53 11.87
N LYS A 21 9.20 1.21 11.90
CA LYS A 21 9.08 2.65 11.98
C LYS A 21 8.24 3.00 13.21
N ASP A 22 8.81 3.80 14.11
CA ASP A 22 8.14 4.19 15.37
C ASP A 22 7.66 2.99 16.22
N GLY A 23 8.42 1.88 16.18
CA GLY A 23 8.09 0.64 16.90
C GLY A 23 7.02 -0.23 16.26
N LEU A 24 6.55 0.11 15.06
CA LEU A 24 5.55 -0.63 14.30
C LEU A 24 6.12 -1.07 12.95
N PRO A 25 5.74 -2.25 12.43
CA PRO A 25 6.22 -2.67 11.12
C PRO A 25 5.53 -1.85 10.02
N TYR A 26 6.35 -1.39 9.09
CA TYR A 26 6.00 -0.56 7.96
C TYR A 26 6.43 -1.28 6.69
N VAL A 27 5.49 -1.51 5.78
CA VAL A 27 5.75 -2.12 4.47
C VAL A 27 5.28 -1.16 3.39
N SER A 28 6.14 -0.91 2.40
CA SER A 28 5.77 -0.26 1.15
C SER A 28 6.24 -1.12 -0.03
N ALA A 29 5.38 -1.30 -1.02
CA ALA A 29 5.76 -2.06 -2.21
C ALA A 29 4.93 -1.70 -3.43
N VAL A 30 5.56 -1.84 -4.60
CA VAL A 30 4.89 -1.81 -5.89
C VAL A 30 4.61 -3.24 -6.33
N VAL A 31 3.36 -3.51 -6.71
CA VAL A 31 2.90 -4.78 -7.26
C VAL A 31 2.32 -4.56 -8.65
N THR A 32 2.37 -5.60 -9.47
CA THR A 32 1.71 -5.60 -10.78
C THR A 32 0.46 -6.45 -10.66
N VAL A 33 -0.70 -5.82 -10.78
CA VAL A 33 -2.01 -6.47 -10.69
C VAL A 33 -2.93 -5.90 -11.75
N GLU A 34 -3.88 -6.73 -12.18
CA GLU A 34 -4.84 -6.36 -13.24
C GLU A 34 -6.07 -5.65 -12.69
N THR A 35 -6.39 -5.86 -11.41
CA THR A 35 -7.55 -5.25 -10.74
C THR A 35 -7.18 -4.52 -9.44
N PRO A 36 -7.87 -3.42 -9.10
CA PRO A 36 -7.72 -2.75 -7.81
C PRO A 36 -8.18 -3.63 -6.64
N GLU A 37 -9.07 -4.60 -6.86
CA GLU A 37 -9.41 -5.61 -5.86
C GLU A 37 -8.21 -6.47 -5.46
N ALA A 38 -7.42 -6.96 -6.43
CA ALA A 38 -6.22 -7.76 -6.15
C ALA A 38 -5.18 -6.97 -5.34
N LEU A 39 -5.00 -5.68 -5.64
CA LEU A 39 -4.15 -4.77 -4.87
C LEU A 39 -4.59 -4.68 -3.40
N ARG A 40 -5.90 -4.52 -3.17
CA ARG A 40 -6.49 -4.50 -1.83
C ARG A 40 -6.28 -5.82 -1.12
N GLU A 41 -6.44 -6.93 -1.81
CA GLU A 41 -6.26 -8.29 -1.27
C GLU A 41 -4.82 -8.50 -0.81
N ILE A 42 -3.82 -8.11 -1.61
CA ILE A 42 -2.40 -8.17 -1.23
C ILE A 42 -2.13 -7.32 0.02
N GLY A 43 -2.57 -6.06 0.04
CA GLY A 43 -2.35 -5.17 1.19
C GLY A 43 -2.99 -5.70 2.47
N SER A 44 -4.20 -6.25 2.38
CA SER A 44 -4.85 -6.92 3.50
C SER A 44 -4.09 -8.16 3.97
N GLN A 45 -3.56 -8.97 3.05
CA GLN A 45 -2.80 -10.17 3.40
C GLN A 45 -1.48 -9.82 4.09
N VAL A 46 -0.76 -8.79 3.63
CA VAL A 46 0.45 -8.29 4.28
C VAL A 46 0.13 -7.82 5.69
N LEU A 47 -0.91 -7.01 5.87
CA LEU A 47 -1.29 -6.55 7.21
C LEU A 47 -1.67 -7.71 8.12
N ALA A 48 -2.42 -8.70 7.60
CA ALA A 48 -2.78 -9.90 8.36
C ALA A 48 -1.55 -10.73 8.78
N LYS A 49 -0.49 -10.75 7.96
CA LYS A 49 0.79 -11.40 8.27
C LYS A 49 1.58 -10.64 9.33
N LEU A 50 1.56 -9.32 9.28
CA LEU A 50 2.23 -8.45 10.25
C LEU A 50 1.48 -8.36 11.58
N GLY A 51 0.16 -8.53 11.56
CA GLY A 51 -0.74 -8.34 12.70
C GLY A 51 -1.04 -6.88 12.98
N GLU A 52 -0.01 -6.07 13.20
CA GLU A 52 -0.11 -4.63 13.50
C GLU A 52 0.91 -3.88 12.66
N GLY A 53 0.64 -2.65 12.23
CA GLY A 53 1.59 -1.87 11.44
C GLY A 53 0.94 -0.99 10.38
N VAL A 54 1.76 -0.55 9.44
CA VAL A 54 1.35 0.22 8.26
C VAL A 54 1.78 -0.53 7.01
N VAL A 55 0.86 -0.70 6.07
CA VAL A 55 1.12 -1.35 4.79
C VAL A 55 0.67 -0.42 3.68
N VAL A 56 1.54 -0.18 2.71
CA VAL A 56 1.25 0.62 1.53
C VAL A 56 1.59 -0.20 0.29
N ILE A 57 0.60 -0.44 -0.56
CA ILE A 57 0.77 -1.18 -1.81
C ILE A 57 0.35 -0.27 -2.96
N GLY A 58 1.20 -0.14 -3.96
CA GLY A 58 0.91 0.57 -5.21
C GLY A 58 0.89 -0.37 -6.41
N ALA A 59 0.04 -0.11 -7.38
CA ALA A 59 0.12 -0.73 -8.70
C ALA A 59 -0.17 0.28 -9.81
N ALA A 60 0.51 0.07 -10.93
CA ALA A 60 0.24 0.79 -12.17
C ALA A 60 -0.73 -0.02 -13.04
N PHE A 61 -1.82 0.63 -13.44
CA PHE A 61 -2.84 0.13 -14.35
C PHE A 61 -2.68 0.77 -15.73
N GLY A 62 -1.51 0.60 -16.35
CA GLY A 62 -1.14 1.21 -17.62
C GLY A 62 -0.21 2.43 -17.46
N PRO A 63 0.05 3.17 -18.55
CA PRO A 63 1.10 4.19 -18.58
C PRO A 63 0.79 5.43 -17.73
N GLU A 64 -0.49 5.78 -17.59
CA GLU A 64 -0.92 7.02 -16.91
C GLU A 64 -1.95 6.78 -15.80
N LYS A 65 -2.02 5.57 -15.27
CA LYS A 65 -2.99 5.23 -14.22
C LYS A 65 -2.31 4.43 -13.15
N VAL A 66 -2.36 4.95 -11.95
CA VAL A 66 -1.80 4.33 -10.76
C VAL A 66 -2.90 4.21 -9.73
N SER A 67 -2.89 3.15 -8.95
CA SER A 67 -3.63 3.10 -7.70
C SER A 67 -2.74 2.69 -6.55
N LEU A 68 -3.04 3.26 -5.40
CA LEU A 68 -2.36 3.05 -4.15
C LEU A 68 -3.41 2.68 -3.11
N VAL A 69 -3.09 1.72 -2.27
CA VAL A 69 -3.82 1.46 -1.03
C VAL A 69 -2.87 1.51 0.14
N ALA A 70 -3.33 2.11 1.23
CA ALA A 70 -2.66 2.02 2.50
C ALA A 70 -3.62 1.46 3.54
N PHE A 71 -3.07 0.62 4.40
CA PHE A 71 -3.71 0.09 5.58
C PHE A 71 -2.87 0.47 6.78
N ALA A 72 -3.53 0.94 7.83
CA ALA A 72 -2.89 1.22 9.11
C ALA A 72 -3.66 0.50 10.21
N SER A 73 -2.93 -0.23 11.05
CA SER A 73 -3.53 -0.85 12.22
C SER A 73 -3.93 0.22 13.26
N PRO A 74 -4.82 -0.11 14.20
CA PRO A 74 -5.19 0.81 15.28
C PRO A 74 -3.98 1.32 16.06
N ALA A 75 -2.94 0.51 16.24
CA ALA A 75 -1.69 0.90 16.88
C ALA A 75 -0.94 1.97 16.06
N ALA A 76 -0.86 1.80 14.74
CA ALA A 76 -0.26 2.78 13.84
C ALA A 76 -1.02 4.10 13.82
N ILE A 77 -2.35 4.06 13.79
CA ILE A 77 -3.19 5.25 13.87
C ILE A 77 -2.98 5.98 15.19
N LYS A 78 -2.89 5.24 16.31
CA LYS A 78 -2.60 5.81 17.64
C LYS A 78 -1.20 6.45 17.71
N ALA A 79 -0.21 5.87 17.03
CA ALA A 79 1.11 6.44 16.88
C ALA A 79 1.15 7.65 15.91
N GLY A 80 0.04 7.97 15.24
CA GLY A 80 -0.07 9.11 14.33
C GLY A 80 0.14 8.76 12.85
N HIS A 81 0.42 7.49 12.54
CA HIS A 81 0.54 7.01 11.16
C HIS A 81 -0.83 6.67 10.59
N GLN A 82 -1.46 7.66 9.95
CA GLN A 82 -2.77 7.52 9.33
C GLN A 82 -2.64 7.16 7.84
N ALA A 83 -3.31 6.09 7.42
CA ALA A 83 -3.33 5.64 6.03
C ALA A 83 -3.74 6.78 5.07
N GLY A 84 -4.77 7.55 5.42
CA GLY A 84 -5.27 8.68 4.63
C GLY A 84 -4.22 9.77 4.37
N LYS A 85 -3.43 10.12 5.40
CA LYS A 85 -2.37 11.14 5.25
C LYS A 85 -1.23 10.64 4.36
N ILE A 86 -0.85 9.38 4.54
CA ILE A 86 0.20 8.74 3.75
C ILE A 86 -0.22 8.73 2.27
N ILE A 87 -1.39 8.19 1.97
CA ILE A 87 -1.90 8.11 0.59
C ILE A 87 -2.07 9.48 -0.05
N SER A 88 -2.57 10.47 0.68
CA SER A 88 -2.69 11.84 0.18
C SER A 88 -1.34 12.41 -0.23
N GLY A 89 -0.31 12.23 0.61
CA GLY A 89 1.06 12.65 0.28
C GLY A 89 1.64 11.94 -0.94
N LEU A 90 1.50 10.60 -1.00
CA LEU A 90 2.02 9.81 -2.13
C LEU A 90 1.29 10.15 -3.44
N THR A 91 -0.04 10.21 -3.42
CA THR A 91 -0.82 10.54 -4.63
C THR A 91 -0.53 11.95 -5.15
N ALA A 92 -0.29 12.92 -4.28
CA ALA A 92 0.09 14.27 -4.70
C ALA A 92 1.41 14.29 -5.49
N GLN A 93 2.39 13.45 -5.11
CA GLN A 93 3.65 13.31 -5.84
C GLN A 93 3.47 12.64 -7.22
N LEU A 94 2.47 11.77 -7.34
CA LEU A 94 2.12 11.06 -8.58
C LEU A 94 1.15 11.83 -9.49
N GLY A 95 0.97 13.15 -9.26
CA GLY A 95 0.04 13.98 -10.03
C GLY A 95 -1.43 13.59 -9.84
N GLY A 96 -1.73 12.97 -8.70
CA GLY A 96 -2.98 12.32 -8.37
C GLY A 96 -3.70 12.91 -7.17
N LYS A 97 -4.77 12.24 -6.77
CA LYS A 97 -5.51 12.52 -5.53
C LYS A 97 -5.91 11.20 -4.87
N GLY A 98 -5.86 11.19 -3.55
CA GLY A 98 -6.25 10.05 -2.75
C GLY A 98 -6.90 10.49 -1.45
N GLY A 99 -7.61 9.56 -0.83
CA GLY A 99 -8.35 9.82 0.38
C GLY A 99 -8.96 8.55 0.97
N GLY A 100 -9.29 8.62 2.25
CA GLY A 100 -9.90 7.52 2.95
C GLY A 100 -9.84 7.73 4.45
N LYS A 101 -10.20 6.68 5.17
CA LYS A 101 -10.16 6.68 6.62
C LYS A 101 -8.72 6.51 7.14
N PRO A 102 -8.45 6.86 8.39
CA PRO A 102 -7.13 6.68 8.98
C PRO A 102 -6.68 5.20 9.04
N ASP A 103 -7.60 4.24 9.08
CA ASP A 103 -7.35 2.79 9.03
C ASP A 103 -7.14 2.27 7.60
N PHE A 104 -7.87 2.81 6.63
CA PHE A 104 -7.77 2.41 5.24
C PHE A 104 -7.95 3.59 4.31
N ALA A 105 -6.99 3.76 3.41
CA ALA A 105 -7.05 4.78 2.39
C ALA A 105 -6.67 4.24 1.02
N MET A 106 -7.27 4.85 0.01
CA MET A 106 -7.01 4.52 -1.37
C MET A 106 -6.82 5.81 -2.16
N GLY A 107 -5.98 5.75 -3.18
CA GLY A 107 -5.72 6.89 -4.02
C GLY A 107 -5.27 6.47 -5.41
N GLY A 108 -5.32 7.42 -6.32
CA GLY A 108 -4.85 7.22 -7.68
C GLY A 108 -3.98 8.36 -8.16
N GLY A 109 -3.11 8.05 -9.11
CA GLY A 109 -2.19 8.99 -9.74
C GLY A 109 -2.06 8.75 -11.22
N LYS A 110 -1.35 9.67 -11.88
CA LYS A 110 -1.06 9.59 -13.31
C LYS A 110 0.37 9.17 -13.59
N ASP A 111 1.30 9.38 -12.65
CA ASP A 111 2.71 9.05 -12.86
C ASP A 111 3.07 7.62 -12.43
N ALA A 112 2.85 6.62 -13.29
CA ALA A 112 3.26 5.24 -13.02
C ALA A 112 4.78 5.08 -12.88
N ALA A 113 5.56 5.86 -13.61
CA ALA A 113 7.03 5.83 -13.54
C ALA A 113 7.56 6.26 -12.16
N LYS A 114 6.88 7.22 -11.51
CA LYS A 114 7.26 7.69 -10.17
C LYS A 114 6.79 6.77 -9.05
N LEU A 115 5.90 5.83 -9.33
CA LEU A 115 5.34 4.95 -8.30
C LEU A 115 6.42 4.18 -7.53
N ALA A 116 7.41 3.66 -8.24
CA ALA A 116 8.54 2.94 -7.63
C ALA A 116 9.44 3.87 -6.79
N GLU A 117 9.60 5.13 -7.20
CA GLU A 117 10.37 6.14 -6.48
C GLU A 117 9.63 6.64 -5.24
N VAL A 118 8.30 6.75 -5.31
CA VAL A 118 7.44 7.21 -4.22
C VAL A 118 7.25 6.15 -3.12
N LEU A 119 7.37 4.86 -3.46
CA LEU A 119 7.23 3.74 -2.52
C LEU A 119 8.54 3.12 -2.05
N GLY A 120 9.66 3.42 -2.72
CA GLY A 120 11.02 3.01 -2.34
C GLY A 120 11.62 3.88 -1.25
#